data_AF-A0AA88XCF8-F1
#
_entry.id   AF-A0AA88XCF8-F1
#
_cell.length_a   1.000
_cell.length_b   1.000
_cell.length_c   1.000
_cell.angle_alpha   90.00
_cell.angle_beta   90.00
_cell.angle_gamma   90.00
#
_symmetry.space_group_name_H-M   'P 1'
#
loop_
_entity.id
_entity.type
_entity.pdbx_description
1 polymer ?
#
loop_
_entity_poly.entity_id
_entity_poly.type
_entity_poly.pdbx_seq_one_letter_code
_entity_poly.pdbx_strand_id
1 'polypeptide(L)'
;ANPLYGGLKSTVSVLGRSNHIWIEGEGMLHALYFMRTADNNWKLSYKNKFVECETLKLEKKLNKPGFLPAVEGDSLAVFVGSLLNTLRFGIVNKILSNTNVFEHAGKYYSVAENYLAQEINISSLETLGNWDFGGTWGRPFTSHPKKAPGSGELVTMGVDGVKPYYVVGVVSADGKRLTHKVDLNFSRSTLAHEVGVTEKYVFLQARYGSCRVLRGTQSPVKVS
;
A
#
# COMPACT_ATOMS: atom_id res chain seq x y z
N ALA A 1 -0.59 -4.79 16.89
CA ALA A 1 -0.55 -6.27 16.81
C ALA A 1 -1.99 -6.77 16.84
N ASN A 2 -2.34 -7.70 15.95
CA ASN A 2 -3.63 -8.39 15.97
C ASN A 2 -3.93 -8.94 17.37
N PRO A 3 -5.03 -8.53 18.02
CA PRO A 3 -5.41 -9.10 19.32
C PRO A 3 -6.06 -10.49 19.20
N LEU A 4 -6.44 -10.94 17.99
CA LEU A 4 -7.15 -12.22 17.82
C LEU A 4 -6.27 -13.45 18.04
N TYR A 5 -5.00 -13.37 17.63
CA TYR A 5 -4.00 -14.40 17.87
C TYR A 5 -2.73 -13.64 18.20
N GLY A 6 -2.23 -13.74 19.44
CA GLY A 6 -1.00 -13.06 19.84
C GLY A 6 0.05 -13.25 18.75
N GLY A 7 0.37 -12.15 18.04
CA GLY A 7 1.15 -12.24 16.81
C GLY A 7 2.46 -12.98 17.06
N LEU A 8 2.93 -13.75 16.08
CA LEU A 8 4.17 -14.51 16.18
C LEU A 8 5.36 -13.54 16.16
N LYS A 9 5.59 -12.82 17.27
CA LYS A 9 6.48 -11.66 17.34
C LYS A 9 7.91 -11.95 16.91
N SER A 10 8.32 -13.21 17.04
CA SER A 10 9.61 -13.68 16.58
C SER A 10 9.59 -15.18 16.31
N THR A 11 10.36 -15.61 15.32
CA THR A 11 10.71 -17.01 15.06
C THR A 11 12.18 -17.21 15.36
N VAL A 12 12.53 -18.26 16.11
CA VAL A 12 13.92 -18.66 16.37
C VAL A 12 14.11 -20.05 15.77
N SER A 13 15.20 -20.23 15.03
CA SER A 13 15.57 -21.50 14.39
C SER A 13 17.09 -21.69 14.42
N VAL A 14 17.56 -22.84 13.94
CA VAL A 14 18.99 -23.09 13.73
C VAL A 14 19.63 -22.13 12.71
N LEU A 15 18.81 -21.44 11.91
CA LEU A 15 19.24 -20.47 10.89
C LEU A 15 19.26 -19.03 11.41
N GLY A 16 18.97 -18.83 12.70
CA GLY A 16 18.88 -17.52 13.33
C GLY A 16 17.46 -17.13 13.72
N ARG A 17 17.27 -15.84 14.01
CA ARG A 17 16.03 -15.23 14.50
C ARG A 17 15.45 -14.26 13.48
N SER A 18 14.14 -14.34 13.25
CA SER A 18 13.37 -13.31 12.57
C SER A 18 12.31 -12.72 13.50
N ASN A 19 12.00 -11.43 13.34
CA ASN A 19 11.07 -10.70 14.18
C ASN A 19 10.01 -10.00 13.34
N HIS A 20 8.82 -9.86 13.92
CA HIS A 20 7.83 -8.92 13.42
C HIS A 20 8.11 -7.54 14.00
N ILE A 21 8.04 -6.54 13.15
CA ILE A 21 8.07 -5.14 13.56
C ILE A 21 6.66 -4.58 13.63
N TRP A 22 6.51 -3.49 14.40
CA TRP A 22 5.21 -2.89 14.69
C TRP A 22 4.46 -2.40 13.43
N ILE A 23 5.17 -2.11 12.34
CA ILE A 23 4.60 -1.72 11.04
C ILE A 23 3.98 -2.89 10.25
N GLU A 24 4.19 -4.15 10.65
CA GLU A 24 3.61 -5.33 9.97
C GLU A 24 2.23 -5.73 10.53
N GLY A 25 1.58 -4.84 11.28
CA GLY A 25 0.23 -5.06 11.78
C GLY A 25 -0.82 -5.04 10.67
N GLU A 26 -1.91 -5.74 10.87
CA GLU A 26 -3.07 -5.70 9.99
C GLU A 26 -3.77 -4.33 10.08
N GLY A 27 -4.20 -3.81 8.94
CA GLY A 27 -4.91 -2.55 8.86
C GLY A 27 -6.27 -2.61 9.52
N MET A 28 -6.54 -1.67 10.42
CA MET A 28 -7.85 -1.46 11.01
C MET A 28 -8.29 -0.03 10.73
N LEU A 29 -9.44 0.08 10.07
CA LEU A 29 -10.09 1.35 9.77
C LEU A 29 -10.79 1.86 11.03
N HIS A 30 -10.72 3.18 11.22
CA HIS A 30 -11.47 3.90 12.24
C HIS A 30 -12.20 5.05 11.56
N ALA A 31 -13.52 5.13 11.70
CA ALA A 31 -14.34 6.18 11.12
C ALA A 31 -15.21 6.82 12.19
N LEU A 32 -15.22 8.15 12.21
CA LEU A 32 -16.07 8.98 13.05
C LEU A 32 -16.98 9.80 12.14
N TYR A 33 -18.29 9.52 12.20
CA TYR A 33 -19.30 10.19 11.38
C TYR A 33 -19.94 11.31 12.19
N PHE A 34 -19.97 12.51 11.63
CA PHE A 34 -20.62 13.68 12.19
C PHE A 34 -21.91 13.94 11.43
N MET A 35 -23.04 13.85 12.11
CA MET A 35 -24.36 14.07 11.52
C MET A 35 -25.06 15.22 12.26
N ARG A 36 -25.59 16.19 11.51
CA ARG A 36 -26.39 17.27 12.08
C ARG A 36 -27.85 16.82 12.14
N THR A 37 -28.46 16.88 13.32
CA THR A 37 -29.88 16.57 13.50
C THR A 37 -30.76 17.75 13.08
N ALA A 38 -32.06 17.50 12.89
CA ALA A 38 -33.04 18.55 12.56
C ALA A 38 -33.04 19.69 13.60
N ASP A 39 -32.77 19.35 14.87
CA ASP A 39 -32.73 20.29 15.99
C ASP A 39 -31.39 21.05 16.13
N ASN A 40 -30.56 21.08 15.08
CA ASN A 40 -29.23 21.69 15.07
C ASN A 40 -28.20 21.08 16.04
N ASN A 41 -28.46 19.90 16.60
CA ASN A 41 -27.50 19.17 17.43
C ASN A 41 -26.58 18.28 16.58
N TRP A 42 -25.41 17.93 17.12
CA TRP A 42 -24.48 16.98 16.50
C TRP A 42 -24.67 15.58 17.08
N LYS A 43 -24.86 14.59 16.20
CA LYS A 43 -24.77 13.17 16.52
C LYS A 43 -23.46 12.62 15.97
N LEU A 44 -22.68 11.98 16.82
CA LEU A 44 -21.46 11.30 16.45
C LEU A 44 -21.69 9.79 16.43
N SER A 45 -21.14 9.11 15.43
CA SER A 45 -21.10 7.65 15.37
C SER A 45 -19.69 7.19 15.10
N TYR A 46 -19.22 6.18 15.81
CA TYR A 46 -17.92 5.59 15.60
C TYR A 46 -18.07 4.17 15.06
N LYS A 47 -17.27 3.82 14.06
CA LYS A 47 -17.13 2.45 13.56
C LYS A 47 -15.65 2.12 13.40
N ASN A 48 -15.31 0.86 13.61
CA ASN A 48 -14.03 0.31 13.21
C ASN A 48 -14.24 -1.03 12.53
N LYS A 49 -13.31 -1.38 11.63
CA LYS A 49 -13.31 -2.66 10.95
C LYS A 49 -11.92 -2.96 10.42
N PHE A 50 -11.48 -4.21 10.52
CA PHE A 50 -10.26 -4.64 9.84
C PHE A 50 -10.45 -4.58 8.33
N VAL A 51 -9.40 -4.19 7.61
CA VAL A 51 -9.37 -4.35 6.16
C VAL A 51 -9.22 -5.85 5.87
N GLU A 52 -10.26 -6.44 5.28
CA GLU A 52 -10.35 -7.87 4.99
C GLU A 52 -9.52 -8.22 3.75
N CYS A 53 -8.19 -8.10 3.88
CA CYS A 53 -7.25 -8.54 2.87
C CYS A 53 -7.25 -10.08 2.78
N GLU A 54 -6.88 -10.62 1.62
CA GLU A 54 -6.85 -12.08 1.40
C GLU A 54 -6.00 -12.83 2.42
N THR A 55 -4.89 -12.24 2.87
CA THR A 55 -4.03 -12.83 3.91
C THR A 55 -4.68 -12.88 5.28
N LEU A 56 -5.47 -11.86 5.65
CA LEU A 56 -6.21 -11.84 6.91
C LEU A 56 -7.36 -12.84 6.87
N LYS A 57 -8.10 -12.91 5.76
CA LYS A 57 -9.15 -13.92 5.56
C LYS A 57 -8.59 -15.34 5.68
N LEU A 58 -7.41 -15.57 5.13
CA LEU A 58 -6.70 -16.84 5.22
C LEU A 58 -6.34 -17.19 6.68
N GLU A 59 -5.70 -16.29 7.42
CA GLU A 59 -5.34 -16.53 8.82
C GLU A 59 -6.57 -16.74 9.73
N LYS A 60 -7.67 -16.00 9.48
CA LYS A 60 -8.96 -16.23 10.15
C LYS A 60 -9.50 -17.63 9.89
N LYS A 61 -9.45 -18.10 8.64
CA LYS A 61 -9.87 -19.47 8.27
C LYS A 61 -9.00 -20.54 8.94
N LEU A 62 -7.70 -20.29 9.07
CA LEU A 62 -6.76 -21.20 9.74
C LEU A 62 -6.87 -21.15 11.27
N ASN A 63 -7.53 -20.14 11.83
CA ASN A 63 -7.65 -19.87 13.26
C ASN A 63 -6.29 -19.81 13.98
N LYS A 64 -5.24 -19.36 13.27
CA LYS A 64 -3.87 -19.20 13.79
C LYS A 64 -3.04 -18.29 12.86
N PRO A 65 -1.95 -17.67 13.36
CA PRO A 65 -0.98 -17.00 12.51
C PRO A 65 -0.38 -18.00 11.50
N GLY A 66 -0.35 -17.63 10.22
CA GLY A 66 0.14 -18.46 9.13
C GLY A 66 1.52 -18.02 8.63
N PHE A 67 1.77 -16.71 8.62
CA PHE A 67 2.97 -16.12 8.03
C PHE A 67 4.13 -16.04 9.02
N LEU A 68 5.31 -16.44 8.57
CA LEU A 68 6.56 -16.23 9.32
C LEU A 68 7.04 -14.79 9.16
N PRO A 69 7.64 -14.19 10.20
CA PRO A 69 8.26 -12.87 10.08
C PRO A 69 9.41 -12.91 9.07
N ALA A 70 9.37 -11.99 8.10
CA ALA A 70 10.30 -11.95 6.98
C ALA A 70 10.75 -10.53 6.62
N VAL A 71 10.70 -9.61 7.59
CA VAL A 71 11.11 -8.21 7.41
C VAL A 71 12.37 -7.88 8.21
N GLU A 72 12.45 -8.28 9.48
CA GLU A 72 13.59 -8.00 10.36
C GLU A 72 14.19 -9.29 10.93
N GLY A 73 15.52 -9.34 11.04
CA GLY A 73 16.25 -10.44 11.68
C GLY A 73 17.51 -10.85 10.94
N ASP A 74 18.03 -12.02 11.31
CA ASP A 74 19.19 -12.63 10.64
C ASP A 74 18.85 -12.93 9.18
N SER A 75 19.74 -12.57 8.25
CA SER A 75 19.46 -12.60 6.81
C SER A 75 19.04 -13.99 6.32
N LEU A 76 19.63 -15.06 6.86
CA LEU A 76 19.28 -16.43 6.48
C LEU A 76 17.89 -16.84 7.00
N ALA A 77 17.54 -16.46 8.24
CA ALA A 77 16.22 -16.70 8.81
C ALA A 77 15.13 -15.94 8.04
N VAL A 78 15.37 -14.68 7.70
CA VAL A 78 14.46 -13.84 6.89
C VAL A 78 14.28 -14.43 5.49
N PHE A 79 15.36 -14.85 4.83
CA PHE A 79 15.31 -15.47 3.51
C PHE A 79 14.49 -16.77 3.53
N VAL A 80 14.75 -17.67 4.48
CA VAL A 80 14.00 -18.92 4.59
C VAL A 80 12.55 -18.68 4.98
N GLY A 81 12.27 -17.72 5.87
CA GLY A 81 10.91 -17.28 6.18
C GLY A 81 10.16 -16.81 4.93
N SER A 82 10.79 -15.97 4.12
CA SER A 82 10.26 -15.48 2.84
C SER A 82 9.96 -16.61 1.86
N LEU A 83 10.88 -17.56 1.72
CA LEU A 83 10.73 -18.73 0.86
C LEU A 83 9.58 -19.63 1.33
N LEU A 84 9.50 -19.93 2.62
CA LEU A 84 8.44 -20.77 3.20
C LEU A 84 7.07 -20.11 3.07
N ASN A 85 6.96 -18.80 3.30
CA ASN A 85 5.71 -18.06 3.07
C ASN A 85 5.29 -18.15 1.60
N THR A 86 6.23 -17.96 0.68
CA THR A 86 5.97 -18.06 -0.77
C THR A 86 5.53 -19.47 -1.17
N LEU A 87 6.18 -20.52 -0.66
CA LEU A 87 5.81 -21.91 -0.95
C LEU A 87 4.43 -22.29 -0.39
N ARG A 88 4.06 -21.74 0.78
CA ARG A 88 2.79 -22.05 1.45
C ARG A 88 1.60 -21.26 0.91
N PHE A 89 1.83 -20.00 0.55
CA PHE A 89 0.75 -19.04 0.28
C PHE A 89 0.90 -18.28 -1.04
N GLY A 90 1.99 -18.48 -1.79
CA GLY A 90 2.24 -17.78 -3.05
C GLY A 90 2.70 -16.33 -2.90
N ILE A 91 2.87 -15.84 -1.67
CA ILE A 91 3.28 -14.46 -1.37
C ILE A 91 4.30 -14.44 -0.24
N VAL A 92 5.19 -13.45 -0.24
CA VAL A 92 6.29 -13.34 0.73
C VAL A 92 5.82 -12.84 2.09
N ASN A 93 4.99 -11.79 2.10
CA ASN A 93 4.55 -11.07 3.29
C ASN A 93 3.03 -10.91 3.30
N LYS A 94 2.48 -10.66 4.50
CA LYS A 94 1.05 -10.34 4.68
C LYS A 94 0.68 -9.06 3.94
N ILE A 95 -0.52 -9.01 3.38
CA ILE A 95 -1.10 -7.76 2.84
C ILE A 95 -1.59 -6.95 4.03
N LEU A 96 -1.00 -5.77 4.25
CA LEU A 96 -1.16 -5.03 5.49
C LEU A 96 -2.31 -4.03 5.43
N SER A 97 -2.36 -3.19 4.39
CA SER A 97 -3.34 -2.11 4.25
C SER A 97 -3.48 -1.21 5.49
N ASN A 98 -2.37 -0.91 6.17
CA ASN A 98 -2.37 -0.30 7.50
C ASN A 98 -1.78 1.12 7.56
N THR A 99 -1.32 1.66 6.43
CA THR A 99 -0.46 2.86 6.43
C THR A 99 -1.27 4.14 6.21
N ASN A 100 -2.22 4.13 5.28
CA ASN A 100 -3.03 5.32 4.97
C ASN A 100 -4.44 4.96 4.46
N VAL A 101 -5.34 5.93 4.53
CA VAL A 101 -6.64 5.94 3.86
C VAL A 101 -6.76 7.22 3.05
N PHE A 102 -7.09 7.11 1.76
CA PHE A 102 -7.21 8.27 0.87
C PHE A 102 -8.48 8.18 0.01
N GLU A 103 -8.90 9.33 -0.51
CA GLU A 103 -10.04 9.46 -1.43
C GLU A 103 -9.55 9.83 -2.83
N HIS A 104 -10.12 9.16 -3.83
CA HIS A 104 -9.96 9.52 -5.24
C HIS A 104 -11.24 9.17 -6.02
N ALA A 105 -11.68 10.09 -6.88
CA ALA A 105 -12.87 9.90 -7.73
C ALA A 105 -14.15 9.48 -6.97
N GLY A 106 -14.35 9.98 -5.75
CA GLY A 106 -15.51 9.66 -4.89
C GLY A 106 -15.41 8.28 -4.21
N LYS A 107 -14.29 7.58 -4.37
CA LYS A 107 -14.01 6.28 -3.75
C LYS A 107 -12.92 6.41 -2.72
N TYR A 108 -12.95 5.51 -1.75
CA TYR A 108 -12.01 5.50 -0.64
C TYR A 108 -11.17 4.24 -0.70
N TYR A 109 -9.90 4.38 -0.36
CA TYR A 109 -8.92 3.32 -0.46
C TYR A 109 -8.09 3.25 0.80
N SER A 110 -7.83 2.05 1.28
CA SER A 110 -6.81 1.78 2.28
C SER A 110 -5.57 1.22 1.60
N VAL A 111 -4.38 1.50 2.13
CA VAL A 111 -3.13 1.14 1.45
C VAL A 111 -1.97 0.91 2.43
N ALA A 112 -1.06 0.04 2.02
CA ALA A 112 0.29 -0.11 2.56
C ALA A 112 1.27 -0.38 1.41
N GLU A 113 2.54 -0.03 1.59
CA GLU A 113 3.55 0.02 0.52
C GLU A 113 4.06 -1.35 0.03
N ASN A 114 3.41 -2.43 0.47
CA ASN A 114 3.78 -3.79 0.11
C ASN A 114 2.74 -4.48 -0.79
N TYR A 115 1.65 -3.80 -1.15
CA TYR A 115 0.61 -4.36 -2.01
C TYR A 115 -0.19 -3.29 -2.75
N LEU A 116 -1.20 -3.70 -3.52
CA LEU A 116 -2.17 -2.82 -4.15
C LEU A 116 -3.01 -2.10 -3.09
N ALA A 117 -3.59 -0.94 -3.44
CA ALA A 117 -4.59 -0.28 -2.60
C ALA A 117 -5.91 -1.08 -2.61
N GLN A 118 -6.60 -1.11 -1.47
CA GLN A 118 -7.88 -1.80 -1.29
C GLN A 118 -9.01 -0.78 -1.28
N GLU A 119 -9.98 -0.89 -2.18
CA GLU A 119 -11.19 -0.07 -2.15
C GLU A 119 -12.05 -0.43 -0.93
N ILE A 120 -12.53 0.59 -0.22
CA ILE A 120 -13.34 0.45 0.99
C ILE A 120 -14.65 1.22 0.85
N ASN A 121 -15.74 0.62 1.33
CA ASN A 121 -17.00 1.33 1.47
C ASN A 121 -16.93 2.21 2.73
N ILE A 122 -16.96 3.53 2.57
CA ILE A 122 -16.78 4.44 3.71
C ILE A 122 -17.93 4.38 4.73
N SER A 123 -19.11 3.88 4.38
CA SER A 123 -20.27 3.80 5.30
C SER A 123 -20.33 2.49 6.08
N SER A 124 -19.98 1.36 5.46
CA SER A 124 -19.94 0.03 6.09
C SER A 124 -18.55 -0.39 6.57
N LEU A 125 -17.49 0.30 6.12
CA LEU A 125 -16.08 -0.06 6.27
C LEU A 125 -15.73 -1.43 5.67
N GLU A 126 -16.56 -1.94 4.74
CA GLU A 126 -16.28 -3.18 4.03
C GLU A 126 -15.19 -3.01 2.98
N THR A 127 -14.28 -3.97 2.93
CA THR A 127 -13.28 -4.08 1.86
C THR A 127 -13.96 -4.64 0.61
N LEU A 128 -13.90 -3.90 -0.48
CA LEU A 128 -14.57 -4.24 -1.74
C LEU A 128 -13.66 -5.02 -2.69
N GLY A 129 -12.39 -4.63 -2.82
CA GLY A 129 -11.44 -5.29 -3.70
C GLY A 129 -10.14 -4.53 -3.90
N ASN A 130 -9.22 -5.10 -4.67
CA ASN A 130 -7.95 -4.46 -5.01
C ASN A 130 -8.12 -3.47 -6.17
N TRP A 131 -7.42 -2.34 -6.11
CA TRP A 131 -7.42 -1.33 -7.16
C TRP A 131 -6.18 -1.52 -8.05
N ASP A 132 -6.36 -2.28 -9.14
CA ASP A 132 -5.29 -2.66 -10.07
C ASP A 132 -5.48 -2.11 -11.49
N PHE A 133 -6.53 -1.30 -11.71
CA PHE A 133 -6.89 -0.71 -12.99
C PHE A 133 -7.04 -1.76 -14.10
N GLY A 134 -7.71 -2.88 -13.79
CA GLY A 134 -7.88 -3.99 -14.74
C GLY A 134 -6.57 -4.72 -15.01
N GLY A 135 -5.73 -4.85 -13.99
CA GLY A 135 -4.41 -5.48 -14.06
C GLY A 135 -3.31 -4.64 -14.74
N THR A 136 -3.60 -3.40 -15.13
CA THR A 136 -2.59 -2.53 -15.79
C THR A 136 -1.56 -1.98 -14.81
N TRP A 137 -1.88 -1.92 -13.51
CA TRP A 137 -0.92 -1.64 -12.44
C TRP A 137 -0.41 -2.93 -11.81
N GLY A 138 0.91 -3.14 -11.88
CA GLY A 138 1.55 -4.38 -11.44
C GLY A 138 2.60 -4.14 -10.34
N ARG A 139 2.43 -3.11 -9.51
CA ARG A 139 3.38 -2.75 -8.46
C ARG A 139 2.65 -2.51 -7.14
N PRO A 140 3.33 -2.62 -5.98
CA PRO A 140 2.81 -2.05 -4.75
C PRO A 140 2.43 -0.59 -4.95
N PHE A 141 1.32 -0.17 -4.35
CA PHE A 141 0.83 1.20 -4.44
C PHE A 141 1.45 2.02 -3.30
N THR A 142 1.91 3.24 -3.58
CA THR A 142 2.44 4.11 -2.52
C THR A 142 1.38 4.40 -1.47
N SER A 143 1.80 4.50 -0.21
CA SER A 143 0.90 4.89 0.86
C SER A 143 0.53 6.37 0.83
N HIS A 144 1.26 7.20 0.06
CA HIS A 144 1.08 8.64 -0.01
C HIS A 144 0.83 9.16 -1.42
N PRO A 145 -0.20 8.67 -2.14
CA PRO A 145 -0.51 9.21 -3.46
C PRO A 145 -0.94 10.68 -3.34
N LYS A 146 -0.62 11.48 -4.35
CA LYS A 146 -0.94 12.92 -4.36
C LYS A 146 -1.80 13.27 -5.57
N LYS A 147 -2.85 14.07 -5.35
CA LYS A 147 -3.62 14.64 -6.45
C LYS A 147 -2.80 15.71 -7.15
N ALA A 148 -2.71 15.64 -8.47
CA ALA A 148 -2.07 16.65 -9.29
C ALA A 148 -2.90 17.94 -9.25
N PRO A 149 -2.26 19.11 -8.96
CA PRO A 149 -2.97 20.38 -8.98
C PRO A 149 -3.58 20.65 -10.37
N GLY A 150 -4.82 21.12 -10.42
CA GLY A 150 -5.51 21.54 -11.64
C GLY A 150 -6.18 20.42 -12.45
N SER A 151 -5.56 19.24 -12.62
CA SER A 151 -6.15 18.15 -13.43
C SER A 151 -7.07 17.21 -12.64
N GLY A 152 -6.88 17.13 -11.33
CA GLY A 152 -7.60 16.16 -10.48
C GLY A 152 -7.14 14.72 -10.65
N GLU A 153 -6.11 14.46 -11.46
CA GLU A 153 -5.46 13.15 -11.57
C GLU A 153 -4.73 12.79 -10.28
N LEU A 154 -4.49 11.50 -10.05
CA LEU A 154 -3.76 11.02 -8.87
C LEU A 154 -2.42 10.43 -9.30
N VAL A 155 -1.34 10.99 -8.77
CA VAL A 155 0.01 10.47 -8.97
C VAL A 155 0.29 9.42 -7.90
N THR A 156 0.78 8.27 -8.34
CA THR A 156 1.20 7.14 -7.53
C THR A 156 2.59 6.69 -7.93
N MET A 157 3.22 5.90 -7.08
CA MET A 157 4.49 5.22 -7.38
C MET A 157 4.47 3.83 -6.76
N GLY A 158 5.30 2.94 -7.29
CA GLY A 158 5.50 1.61 -6.74
C GLY A 158 6.95 1.18 -6.82
N VAL A 159 7.42 0.58 -5.72
CA VAL A 159 8.77 0.03 -5.58
C VAL A 159 8.70 -1.47 -5.45
N ASP A 160 9.60 -2.18 -6.12
CA ASP A 160 9.69 -3.64 -6.07
C ASP A 160 11.14 -4.10 -5.93
N GLY A 161 11.36 -5.29 -5.40
CA GLY A 161 12.64 -5.98 -5.37
C GLY A 161 13.06 -6.55 -6.72
N VAL A 162 12.15 -6.61 -7.72
CA VAL A 162 12.44 -7.04 -9.10
C VAL A 162 12.21 -5.93 -10.12
N LYS A 163 12.95 -5.97 -11.26
CA LYS A 163 12.80 -4.98 -12.32
C LYS A 163 11.41 -5.04 -12.99
N PRO A 164 10.85 -3.89 -13.45
CA PRO A 164 11.26 -2.53 -13.13
C PRO A 164 11.12 -2.22 -11.63
N TYR A 165 12.19 -1.70 -11.03
CA TYR A 165 12.27 -1.48 -9.58
C TYR A 165 11.42 -0.31 -9.11
N TYR A 166 11.19 0.67 -9.98
CA TYR A 166 10.52 1.91 -9.60
C TYR A 166 9.67 2.43 -10.76
N VAL A 167 8.36 2.46 -10.54
CA VAL A 167 7.39 2.87 -11.55
C VAL A 167 6.55 4.01 -10.99
N VAL A 168 6.39 5.07 -11.76
CA VAL A 168 5.44 6.16 -11.48
C VAL A 168 4.20 5.94 -12.33
N GLY A 169 3.03 6.08 -11.71
CA GLY A 169 1.73 6.02 -12.37
C GLY A 169 0.98 7.34 -12.22
N VAL A 170 0.22 7.71 -13.24
CA VAL A 170 -0.78 8.77 -13.15
C VAL A 170 -2.13 8.14 -13.42
N VAL A 171 -3.06 8.28 -12.48
CA VAL A 171 -4.41 7.76 -12.53
C VAL A 171 -5.34 8.89 -12.98
N SER A 172 -6.25 8.59 -13.90
CA SER A 172 -7.25 9.54 -14.38
C SER A 172 -8.08 10.13 -13.25
N ALA A 173 -8.60 11.34 -13.43
CA ALA A 173 -9.43 12.03 -12.44
C ALA A 173 -10.71 11.24 -12.06
N ASP A 174 -11.22 10.39 -12.95
CA ASP A 174 -12.35 9.49 -12.69
C ASP A 174 -11.96 8.16 -12.03
N GLY A 175 -10.67 7.93 -11.77
CA GLY A 175 -10.15 6.75 -11.08
C GLY A 175 -10.19 5.44 -11.88
N LYS A 176 -10.56 5.48 -13.17
CA LYS A 176 -10.82 4.26 -13.96
C LYS A 176 -9.60 3.68 -14.67
N ARG A 177 -8.59 4.49 -14.99
CA ARG A 177 -7.44 4.05 -15.78
C ARG A 177 -6.16 4.75 -15.37
N LEU A 178 -5.03 4.15 -15.74
CA LEU A 178 -3.76 4.84 -15.78
C LEU A 178 -3.69 5.71 -17.04
N THR A 179 -3.51 7.02 -16.88
CA THR A 179 -3.20 7.93 -18.00
C THR A 179 -1.74 7.80 -18.40
N HIS A 180 -0.85 7.58 -17.42
CA HIS A 180 0.57 7.36 -17.64
C HIS A 180 1.13 6.28 -16.72
N LYS A 181 2.15 5.57 -17.20
CA LYS A 181 2.93 4.59 -16.44
C LYS A 181 4.37 4.65 -16.95
N VAL A 182 5.32 4.97 -16.08
CA VAL A 182 6.72 5.23 -16.46
C VAL A 182 7.65 4.47 -15.52
N ASP A 183 8.50 3.61 -16.09
CA ASP A 183 9.66 3.06 -15.38
C ASP A 183 10.77 4.12 -15.33
N LEU A 184 11.28 4.40 -14.13
CA LEU A 184 12.37 5.37 -13.94
C LEU A 184 13.76 4.80 -14.24
N ASN A 185 13.85 3.51 -14.57
CA ASN A 185 15.07 2.80 -14.91
C ASN A 185 16.14 2.91 -13.82
N PHE A 186 15.75 2.85 -12.55
CA PHE A 186 16.75 2.78 -11.47
C PHE A 186 17.58 1.51 -11.57
N SER A 187 18.87 1.62 -11.22
CA SER A 187 19.82 0.50 -11.26
C SER A 187 19.63 -0.48 -10.11
N ARG A 188 18.99 -0.05 -9.03
CA ARG A 188 18.68 -0.85 -7.83
C ARG A 188 17.32 -0.48 -7.26
N SER A 189 16.73 -1.40 -6.49
CA SER A 189 15.58 -1.08 -5.66
C SER A 189 16.00 -0.15 -4.52
N THR A 190 15.27 0.94 -4.32
CA THR A 190 15.49 1.86 -3.21
C THR A 190 14.12 2.30 -2.72
N LEU A 191 13.89 2.13 -1.42
CA LEU A 191 12.64 2.54 -0.79
C LEU A 191 12.49 4.05 -0.88
N ALA A 192 11.36 4.49 -1.41
CA ALA A 192 10.88 5.85 -1.33
C ALA A 192 9.48 5.79 -0.75
N HIS A 193 9.31 6.38 0.43
CA HIS A 193 8.05 6.34 1.17
C HIS A 193 7.08 7.41 0.64
N GLU A 194 7.60 8.60 0.33
CA GLU A 194 6.80 9.79 0.03
C GLU A 194 7.14 10.35 -1.36
N VAL A 195 6.12 10.94 -1.98
CA VAL A 195 6.19 11.60 -3.29
C VAL A 195 5.63 13.03 -3.20
N GLY A 196 6.37 13.98 -3.76
CA GLY A 196 5.89 15.35 -3.95
C GLY A 196 5.40 15.55 -5.38
N VAL A 197 4.34 16.33 -5.56
CA VAL A 197 3.78 16.64 -6.88
C VAL A 197 3.51 18.14 -7.01
N THR A 198 3.85 18.67 -8.17
CA THR A 198 3.48 20.02 -8.64
C THR A 198 2.80 19.88 -9.99
N GLU A 199 2.30 20.98 -10.55
CA GLU A 199 1.70 21.00 -11.90
C GLU A 199 2.59 20.38 -12.98
N LYS A 200 3.92 20.45 -12.82
CA LYS A 200 4.89 20.05 -13.86
C LYS A 200 5.87 18.98 -13.42
N TYR A 201 5.96 18.67 -12.14
CA TYR A 201 7.02 17.82 -11.61
C TYR A 201 6.55 16.83 -10.55
N VAL A 202 7.14 15.64 -10.60
CA VAL A 202 7.09 14.65 -9.53
C VAL A 202 8.46 14.60 -8.85
N PHE A 203 8.47 14.72 -7.53
CA PHE A 203 9.64 14.70 -6.67
C PHE A 203 9.66 13.42 -5.85
N LEU A 204 10.81 12.74 -5.84
CA LEU A 204 10.97 11.47 -5.14
C LEU A 204 12.09 11.59 -4.11
N GLN A 205 11.78 11.30 -2.85
CA GLN A 205 12.78 11.24 -1.79
C GLN A 205 13.19 9.78 -1.56
N ALA A 206 14.33 9.38 -2.14
CA ALA A 206 14.90 8.05 -1.97
C ALA A 206 16.00 8.07 -0.89
N ARG A 207 15.96 7.14 0.08
CA ARG A 207 16.82 7.20 1.28
C ARG A 207 18.31 6.96 1.06
N TYR A 208 18.78 6.63 -0.15
CA TYR A 208 20.21 6.46 -0.46
C TYR A 208 20.54 6.79 -1.93
N GLY A 209 20.19 7.98 -2.41
CA GLY A 209 20.56 8.44 -3.75
C GLY A 209 19.90 9.78 -4.10
N SER A 210 20.57 10.59 -4.93
CA SER A 210 20.20 11.96 -5.28
C SER A 210 18.70 12.16 -5.59
N CYS A 211 18.14 13.26 -5.08
CA CYS A 211 16.79 13.71 -5.42
C CYS A 211 16.66 13.82 -6.95
N ARG A 212 15.73 13.06 -7.55
CA ARG A 212 15.48 13.11 -8.99
C ARG A 212 14.18 13.88 -9.23
N VAL A 213 14.31 15.01 -9.91
CA VAL A 213 13.17 15.85 -10.33
C VAL A 213 12.74 15.39 -11.71
N LEU A 214 11.52 14.88 -11.84
CA LEU A 214 10.96 14.49 -13.13
C LEU A 214 10.24 15.70 -13.73
N ARG A 215 10.79 16.27 -14.81
CA ARG A 215 10.17 17.37 -15.56
C ARG A 215 9.16 16.81 -16.53
N GLY A 216 7.93 17.32 -16.49
CA GLY A 216 6.88 17.03 -17.48
C GLY A 216 7.16 17.55 -18.89
N THR A 217 8.42 17.84 -19.26
CA THR A 217 8.79 18.24 -20.62
C THR A 217 10.26 17.89 -20.95
N GLN A 218 10.41 17.12 -22.04
CA GLN A 218 11.60 16.70 -22.84
C GLN A 218 12.40 15.48 -22.31
N SER A 219 12.38 14.28 -22.93
CA SER A 219 12.12 13.90 -24.33
C SER A 219 11.45 12.51 -24.49
N PRO A 220 10.77 12.24 -25.61
CA PRO A 220 9.43 12.71 -25.94
C PRO A 220 8.35 11.89 -25.18
N VAL A 221 7.62 12.53 -24.27
CA VAL A 221 6.24 12.09 -24.01
C VAL A 221 5.41 12.86 -25.02
N LYS A 222 5.00 12.19 -26.10
CA LYS A 222 3.97 12.73 -27.00
C LYS A 222 2.69 12.81 -26.17
N VAL A 223 2.37 14.02 -25.73
CA VAL A 223 1.05 14.39 -25.25
C VAL A 223 0.28 14.80 -26.51
N SER A 224 -0.42 13.83 -27.09
CA SER A 224 -1.50 14.00 -28.06
C SER A 224 -2.50 12.88 -27.84
#